data_AF-A0ABD5RPF1-F1
#
_entry.id   AF-A0ABD5RPF1-F1
#
_cell.length_a   1.000
_cell.length_b   1.000
_cell.length_c   1.000
_cell.angle_alpha   90.00
_cell.angle_beta   90.00
_cell.angle_gamma   90.00
#
_symmetry.space_group_name_H-M   'P 1'
#
loop_
_entity.id
_entity.type
_entity.pdbx_description
1 polymer ?
#
loop_
_entity_poly.entity_id
_entity_poly.type
_entity_poly.pdbx_seq_one_letter_code
_entity_poly.pdbx_strand_id
1 'polypeptide(L)'
;MSGRDESTNPFSLLADETRLGIVEAIGDRSGDGEYASLSYSTIQTALGEVDSGRLNYHLRQLEGRFVEHTDDGYRLLIPGIRVYQAVTSGQLAADRPTVPPTEIDSPCGDCGDPLFVSYEEGRVFVRCPTCDVTYHRYPLSPSAFDPGDAASLADAGLTVAFADLRSMLAGVCPYCSGVVECTLSADDRGDLGLEGPETFAHLTCSTCGWFNHPQATMATYLHHTTAVFYERHGRAAPHSRLTVEGEWSETVRSTDPWRVEVRVTLDGDTLRHVVDENLDVVEWEVDGWGTTRQRPAKHGRRAVTLDRTASTASGESPFSLLADETRLGIVEAIGDRSGDGEYASLSYSEVRAALDGVDTGNLNYHLRKLRGRFVERTDDGYRLLIPGIRMYQAVASGQFAGDRPTVPPTEVDSRCEGCEEPVQVAYEDGRFFVRCPTCEVTQIRYPLSPNAVDPTDVDGLVSVAMTKIHLDLRSMLDGLCPYCSGAVHHDVSTADRGDLGLDERDAFAHLTCSTCGWFNHPAVEMVAFHHHATEQFYEERGRPGHYTRPNVDGELEVTVESEDPWRIEVRVTLDGDTLRHVVDGDLDVVEWEVVD
;
A
#
# COMPACT_ATOMS: atom_id res chain seq x y z
N MET A 1 34.44 -0.19 0.28
CA MET A 1 34.38 -0.93 1.56
C MET A 1 34.34 0.09 2.70
N SER A 2 33.20 0.77 2.86
CA SER A 2 32.86 1.43 4.12
C SER A 2 32.29 0.34 5.03
N GLY A 3 32.72 0.31 6.29
CA GLY A 3 32.17 -0.61 7.27
C GLY A 3 30.71 -0.27 7.49
N ARG A 4 29.82 -1.25 7.28
CA ARG A 4 28.54 -1.28 7.97
C ARG A 4 28.86 -1.23 9.46
N ASP A 5 28.26 -0.31 10.19
CA ASP A 5 28.07 -0.48 11.63
C ASP A 5 27.05 -1.62 11.83
N GLU A 6 27.50 -2.85 11.54
CA GLU A 6 26.87 -4.08 12.01
C GLU A 6 27.10 -4.13 13.53
N SER A 7 26.04 -3.99 14.34
CA SER A 7 25.85 -4.81 15.57
C SER A 7 24.83 -4.26 16.57
N THR A 8 23.65 -3.81 16.14
CA THR A 8 22.49 -3.89 17.06
C THR A 8 21.23 -4.23 16.31
N ASN A 9 20.92 -5.54 16.29
CA ASN A 9 19.62 -6.06 15.93
C ASN A 9 18.50 -5.17 16.51
N PRO A 10 17.65 -4.56 15.65
CA PRO A 10 16.61 -3.62 16.07
C PRO A 10 15.67 -4.20 17.12
N PHE A 11 15.43 -5.50 17.05
CA PHE A 11 14.47 -6.18 17.90
C PHE A 11 14.99 -6.40 19.31
N SER A 12 16.29 -6.30 19.56
CA SER A 12 16.86 -6.34 20.91
C SER A 12 16.31 -5.24 21.83
N LEU A 13 16.05 -4.05 21.28
CA LEU A 13 15.38 -2.96 21.99
C LEU A 13 13.90 -3.30 22.21
N LEU A 14 13.20 -3.79 21.21
CA LEU A 14 11.75 -4.05 21.28
C LEU A 14 11.37 -5.36 22.00
N ALA A 15 12.34 -6.20 22.33
CA ALA A 15 12.14 -7.44 23.08
C ALA A 15 11.75 -7.23 24.55
N ASP A 16 11.95 -6.02 25.08
CA ASP A 16 11.54 -5.63 26.43
C ASP A 16 10.11 -5.10 26.40
N GLU A 17 9.24 -5.73 27.21
CA GLU A 17 7.81 -5.39 27.28
C GLU A 17 7.56 -3.94 27.69
N THR A 18 8.42 -3.33 28.51
CA THR A 18 8.27 -1.92 28.88
C THR A 18 8.58 -1.02 27.69
N ARG A 19 9.61 -1.32 26.91
CA ARG A 19 9.94 -0.56 25.70
C ARG A 19 8.88 -0.70 24.61
N LEU A 20 8.35 -1.90 24.40
CA LEU A 20 7.24 -2.10 23.47
C LEU A 20 5.98 -1.36 23.94
N GLY A 21 5.65 -1.46 25.23
CA GLY A 21 4.51 -0.76 25.82
C GLY A 21 4.62 0.77 25.71
N ILE A 22 5.83 1.36 25.73
CA ILE A 22 6.02 2.80 25.46
C ILE A 22 5.59 3.13 24.02
N VAL A 23 5.99 2.30 23.05
CA VAL A 23 5.62 2.50 21.65
C VAL A 23 4.10 2.40 21.46
N GLU A 24 3.48 1.38 22.07
CA GLU A 24 2.02 1.20 22.05
C GLU A 24 1.29 2.35 22.75
N ALA A 25 1.75 2.79 23.93
CA ALA A 25 1.10 3.88 24.67
C ALA A 25 1.08 5.20 23.89
N ILE A 26 2.16 5.54 23.18
CA ILE A 26 2.21 6.74 22.32
C ILE A 26 1.34 6.53 21.07
N GLY A 27 1.44 5.36 20.43
CA GLY A 27 0.67 5.01 19.24
C GLY A 27 -0.85 5.01 19.48
N ASP A 28 -1.32 4.44 20.59
CA ASP A 28 -2.73 4.32 20.95
C ASP A 28 -3.43 5.67 21.13
N ARG A 29 -2.64 6.70 21.44
CA ARG A 29 -3.08 8.09 21.60
C ARG A 29 -3.00 8.89 20.30
N SER A 30 -2.39 8.34 19.25
CA SER A 30 -2.43 8.92 17.90
C SER A 30 -3.78 8.64 17.27
N GLY A 31 -4.29 9.60 16.50
CA GLY A 31 -5.66 9.60 15.97
C GLY A 31 -6.11 11.00 15.61
N ASP A 32 -7.33 11.13 15.09
CA ASP A 32 -7.93 12.42 14.70
C ASP A 32 -7.01 13.28 13.82
N GLY A 33 -6.22 12.62 12.96
CA GLY A 33 -5.38 13.34 12.02
C GLY A 33 -4.02 13.80 12.54
N GLU A 34 -3.58 13.32 13.71
CA GLU A 34 -2.26 13.63 14.24
C GLU A 34 -1.60 12.48 15.02
N TYR A 35 -0.26 12.48 15.01
CA TYR A 35 0.52 11.61 15.89
C TYR A 35 0.71 12.26 17.25
N ALA A 36 0.39 11.52 18.31
CA ALA A 36 0.44 12.06 19.66
C ALA A 36 1.87 12.33 20.14
N SER A 37 2.01 13.45 20.85
CA SER A 37 3.12 13.71 21.77
C SER A 37 2.63 13.53 23.21
N LEU A 38 3.25 12.62 23.96
CA LEU A 38 2.85 12.31 25.34
C LEU A 38 3.88 12.78 26.35
N SER A 39 3.40 13.40 27.43
CA SER A 39 4.26 13.69 28.58
C SER A 39 4.75 12.41 29.26
N TYR A 40 5.89 12.50 29.95
CA TYR A 40 6.44 11.41 30.75
C TYR A 40 5.40 10.79 31.71
N SER A 41 4.62 11.63 32.41
CA SER A 41 3.62 11.16 33.37
C SER A 41 2.45 10.44 32.69
N THR A 42 2.09 10.84 31.46
CA THR A 42 1.04 10.17 30.68
C THR A 42 1.50 8.78 30.25
N ILE A 43 2.75 8.65 29.78
CA ILE A 43 3.35 7.34 29.44
C ILE A 43 3.43 6.46 30.68
N GLN A 44 3.91 7.01 31.81
CA GLN A 44 3.99 6.26 33.07
C GLN A 44 2.63 5.73 33.53
N THR A 45 1.58 6.55 33.39
CA THR A 45 0.21 6.16 33.74
C THR A 45 -0.31 5.07 32.82
N ALA A 46 -0.09 5.20 31.50
CA ALA A 46 -0.51 4.20 30.51
C ALA A 46 0.14 2.83 30.74
N LEU A 47 1.37 2.79 31.23
CA LEU A 47 2.11 1.56 31.55
C LEU A 47 1.75 0.95 32.92
N GLY A 48 0.80 1.52 33.67
CA GLY A 48 0.42 1.02 34.99
C GLY A 48 1.40 1.35 36.11
N GLU A 49 1.89 2.60 36.16
CA GLU A 49 2.73 3.15 37.24
C GLU A 49 4.09 2.44 37.43
N VAL A 50 4.79 2.19 36.33
CA VAL A 50 6.19 1.70 36.34
C VAL A 50 7.11 2.67 37.12
N ASP A 51 8.11 2.13 37.83
CA ASP A 51 9.12 2.92 38.56
C ASP A 51 9.78 3.99 37.65
N SER A 52 9.90 5.21 38.15
CA SER A 52 10.37 6.35 37.36
C SER A 52 11.82 6.20 36.86
N GLY A 53 12.70 5.59 37.66
CA GLY A 53 14.08 5.33 37.25
C GLY A 53 14.16 4.33 36.10
N ARG A 54 13.27 3.32 36.12
CA ARG A 54 13.13 2.32 35.06
C ARG A 54 12.58 2.94 33.77
N LEU A 55 11.53 3.76 33.84
CA LEU A 55 10.96 4.40 32.65
C LEU A 55 11.97 5.35 31.94
N ASN A 56 12.70 6.17 32.70
CA ASN A 56 13.71 7.06 32.11
C ASN A 56 14.83 6.27 31.40
N TYR A 57 15.25 5.15 31.97
CA TYR A 57 16.18 4.24 31.30
C TYR A 57 15.63 3.73 29.97
N HIS A 58 14.38 3.24 29.92
CA HIS A 58 13.79 2.71 28.69
C HIS A 58 13.57 3.78 27.63
N LEU A 59 13.15 4.99 27.99
CA LEU A 59 12.99 6.12 27.05
C LEU A 59 14.32 6.47 26.38
N ARG A 60 15.41 6.63 27.15
CA ARG A 60 16.76 6.90 26.59
C ARG A 60 17.27 5.81 25.66
N GLN A 61 16.78 4.57 25.78
CA GLN A 61 17.16 3.48 24.88
C GLN A 61 16.36 3.51 23.57
N LEU A 62 15.17 4.12 23.56
CA LEU A 62 14.32 4.27 22.36
C LEU A 62 14.58 5.58 21.61
N GLU A 63 15.06 6.60 22.32
CA GLU A 63 15.38 7.92 21.78
C GLU A 63 16.34 7.84 20.58
N GLY A 64 16.01 8.58 19.51
CA GLY A 64 16.80 8.66 18.29
C GLY A 64 16.54 7.53 17.28
N ARG A 65 15.82 6.46 17.66
CA ARG A 65 15.46 5.36 16.74
C ARG A 65 13.96 5.14 16.61
N PHE A 66 13.26 5.03 17.74
CA PHE A 66 11.81 4.76 17.76
C PHE A 66 11.00 5.90 18.33
N VAL A 67 11.59 6.67 19.24
CA VAL A 67 10.96 7.79 19.93
C VAL A 67 11.86 9.02 19.78
N GLU A 68 11.26 10.19 19.75
CA GLU A 68 11.95 11.46 19.93
C GLU A 68 11.30 12.27 21.06
N HIS A 69 12.09 13.13 21.69
CA HIS A 69 11.64 14.02 22.76
C HIS A 69 11.63 15.46 22.23
N THR A 70 10.46 16.08 22.27
CA THR A 70 10.20 17.47 21.87
C THR A 70 9.76 18.29 23.10
N ASP A 71 9.53 19.58 22.91
CA ASP A 71 8.99 20.45 23.96
C ASP A 71 7.57 20.02 24.40
N ASP A 72 6.81 19.36 23.51
CA ASP A 72 5.46 18.86 23.77
C ASP A 72 5.42 17.45 24.38
N GLY A 73 6.59 16.79 24.50
CA GLY A 73 6.74 15.47 25.10
C GLY A 73 7.39 14.45 24.17
N TYR A 74 7.06 13.17 24.36
CA TYR A 74 7.61 12.06 23.59
C TYR A 74 6.66 11.65 22.47
N ARG A 75 7.17 11.55 21.24
CA ARG A 75 6.42 11.08 20.07
C ARG A 75 7.16 10.02 19.28
N LEU A 76 6.45 9.25 18.47
CA LEU A 76 7.05 8.18 17.67
C LEU A 76 7.78 8.76 16.43
N LEU A 77 9.01 8.29 16.21
CA LEU A 77 9.67 8.39 14.91
C LEU A 77 9.04 7.38 13.93
N ILE A 78 9.32 7.52 12.62
CA ILE A 78 8.79 6.60 11.60
C ILE A 78 9.01 5.12 11.96
N PRO A 79 10.21 4.66 12.42
CA PRO A 79 10.37 3.28 12.89
C PRO A 79 9.41 2.88 14.01
N GLY A 80 9.18 3.77 14.98
CA GLY A 80 8.25 3.54 16.08
C GLY A 80 6.81 3.42 15.60
N ILE A 81 6.40 4.27 14.66
CA ILE A 81 5.08 4.19 14.00
C ILE A 81 4.91 2.84 13.30
N ARG A 82 5.94 2.37 12.57
CA ARG A 82 5.89 1.09 11.85
C ARG A 82 5.81 -0.11 12.79
N VAL A 83 6.51 -0.07 13.92
CA VAL A 83 6.38 -1.09 14.98
C VAL A 83 4.96 -1.10 15.54
N TYR A 84 4.41 0.07 15.90
CA TYR A 84 3.04 0.19 16.40
C TYR A 84 2.03 -0.37 15.40
N GLN A 85 2.14 0.01 14.11
CA GLN A 85 1.28 -0.49 13.04
C GLN A 85 1.33 -2.01 12.88
N ALA A 86 2.53 -2.61 12.92
CA ALA A 86 2.70 -4.05 12.77
C ALA A 86 2.12 -4.85 13.96
N VAL A 87 2.17 -4.27 15.17
CA VAL A 87 1.61 -4.87 16.39
C VAL A 87 0.09 -4.74 16.41
N THR A 88 -0.44 -3.52 16.27
CA THR A 88 -1.87 -3.24 16.41
C THR A 88 -2.73 -3.87 15.30
N SER A 89 -2.15 -4.08 14.11
CA SER A 89 -2.80 -4.78 12.99
C SER A 89 -2.88 -6.30 13.14
N GLY A 90 -2.19 -6.88 14.14
CA GLY A 90 -2.08 -8.33 14.27
C GLY A 90 -1.24 -8.99 13.17
N GLN A 91 -0.52 -8.22 12.33
CA GLN A 91 0.32 -8.75 11.25
C GLN A 91 1.34 -9.78 11.76
N LEU A 92 1.84 -9.59 12.99
CA LEU A 92 2.82 -10.44 13.66
C LEU A 92 2.22 -11.38 14.72
N ALA A 93 0.89 -11.44 14.84
CA ALA A 93 0.22 -12.30 15.80
C ALA A 93 0.52 -13.79 15.52
N ALA A 94 0.76 -14.54 16.59
CA ALA A 94 0.96 -15.99 16.50
C ALA A 94 -0.38 -16.71 16.27
N ASP A 95 -1.42 -16.29 17.00
CA ASP A 95 -2.78 -16.78 16.84
C ASP A 95 -3.50 -15.90 15.81
N ARG A 96 -3.83 -16.50 14.66
CA ARG A 96 -4.54 -15.83 13.56
C ARG A 96 -5.96 -16.35 13.45
N PRO A 97 -6.92 -15.51 13.05
CA PRO A 97 -8.25 -16.01 12.73
C PRO A 97 -8.15 -17.01 11.58
N THR A 98 -9.08 -17.96 11.57
CA THR A 98 -9.29 -18.85 10.44
C THR A 98 -10.74 -18.71 9.99
N VAL A 99 -10.96 -18.48 8.71
CA VAL A 99 -12.30 -18.48 8.12
C VAL A 99 -12.42 -19.75 7.30
N PRO A 100 -13.30 -20.70 7.67
CA PRO A 100 -13.50 -21.89 6.88
C PRO A 100 -14.07 -21.54 5.50
N PRO A 101 -13.93 -22.42 4.49
CA PRO A 101 -14.54 -22.21 3.18
C PRO A 101 -16.02 -21.83 3.30
N THR A 102 -16.35 -20.62 2.86
CA THR A 102 -17.67 -20.02 2.95
C THR A 102 -18.09 -19.55 1.56
N GLU A 103 -19.29 -19.90 1.15
CA GLU A 103 -19.87 -19.50 -0.14
C GLU A 103 -20.04 -17.98 -0.19
N ILE A 104 -19.73 -17.38 -1.35
CA ILE A 104 -19.93 -15.95 -1.63
C ILE A 104 -20.82 -15.75 -2.86
N ASP A 105 -21.48 -14.60 -2.95
CA ASP A 105 -22.37 -14.22 -4.06
C ASP A 105 -21.57 -13.80 -5.30
N SER A 106 -20.73 -14.70 -5.79
CA SER A 106 -19.94 -14.54 -7.01
C SER A 106 -19.87 -15.88 -7.74
N PRO A 107 -20.36 -15.98 -8.98
CA PRO A 107 -20.29 -17.22 -9.74
C PRO A 107 -18.89 -17.40 -10.34
N CYS A 108 -18.43 -18.64 -10.44
CA CYS A 108 -17.24 -19.04 -11.18
C CYS A 108 -17.39 -18.63 -12.65
N GLY A 109 -16.39 -17.93 -13.20
CA GLY A 109 -16.40 -17.49 -14.61
C GLY A 109 -16.42 -18.66 -15.61
N ASP A 110 -15.89 -19.82 -15.23
CA ASP A 110 -15.75 -20.96 -16.13
C ASP A 110 -16.97 -21.90 -16.12
N CYS A 111 -17.54 -22.19 -14.95
CA CYS A 111 -18.65 -23.15 -14.81
C CYS A 111 -19.97 -22.57 -14.28
N GLY A 112 -19.95 -21.33 -13.76
CA GLY A 112 -21.13 -20.67 -13.18
C GLY A 112 -21.49 -21.09 -11.76
N ASP A 113 -20.83 -22.10 -11.18
CA ASP A 113 -21.07 -22.52 -9.79
C ASP A 113 -20.56 -21.49 -8.77
N PRO A 114 -21.07 -21.47 -7.53
CA PRO A 114 -20.63 -20.50 -6.51
C PRO A 114 -19.14 -20.61 -6.17
N LEU A 115 -18.50 -19.45 -5.98
CA LEU A 115 -17.16 -19.36 -5.42
C LEU A 115 -17.19 -19.44 -3.89
N PHE A 116 -16.09 -19.93 -3.32
CA PHE A 116 -15.87 -20.03 -1.88
C PHE A 116 -14.65 -19.21 -1.48
N VAL A 117 -14.81 -18.41 -0.43
CA VAL A 117 -13.72 -17.68 0.22
C VAL A 117 -13.30 -18.37 1.52
N SER A 118 -12.01 -18.36 1.83
CA SER A 118 -11.47 -18.85 3.10
C SER A 118 -10.24 -18.04 3.49
N TYR A 119 -9.90 -18.08 4.78
CA TYR A 119 -8.69 -17.45 5.31
C TYR A 119 -7.93 -18.45 6.18
N GLU A 120 -6.71 -18.76 5.76
CA GLU A 120 -5.82 -19.68 6.46
C GLU A 120 -4.37 -19.22 6.29
N GLU A 121 -3.55 -19.42 7.32
CA GLU A 121 -2.11 -19.10 7.30
C GLU A 121 -1.74 -17.66 6.89
N GLY A 122 -2.66 -16.70 7.08
CA GLY A 122 -2.46 -15.30 6.70
C GLY A 122 -2.78 -14.97 5.25
N ARG A 123 -3.47 -15.87 4.53
CA ARG A 123 -3.83 -15.70 3.14
C ARG A 123 -5.34 -15.84 2.96
N VAL A 124 -5.90 -14.96 2.15
CA VAL A 124 -7.23 -15.16 1.58
C VAL A 124 -7.12 -16.12 0.40
N PHE A 125 -8.10 -17.00 0.27
CA PHE A 125 -8.26 -17.88 -0.88
C PHE A 125 -9.66 -17.75 -1.44
N VAL A 126 -9.78 -17.60 -2.76
CA VAL A 126 -11.05 -17.72 -3.51
C VAL A 126 -10.93 -18.92 -4.44
N ARG A 127 -11.82 -19.89 -4.28
CA ARG A 127 -11.75 -21.18 -4.96
C ARG A 127 -13.11 -21.58 -5.55
N CYS A 128 -13.08 -22.26 -6.69
CA CYS A 128 -14.24 -23.01 -7.20
C CYS A 128 -14.02 -24.51 -6.92
N PRO A 129 -14.78 -25.13 -6.01
CA PRO A 129 -14.67 -26.56 -5.74
C PRO A 129 -15.04 -27.46 -6.92
N THR A 130 -15.90 -26.98 -7.83
CA THR A 130 -16.31 -27.75 -9.02
C THR A 130 -15.20 -27.84 -10.06
N CYS A 131 -14.52 -26.73 -10.33
CA CYS A 131 -13.38 -26.69 -11.26
C CYS A 131 -12.07 -27.14 -10.62
N ASP A 132 -12.00 -27.23 -9.29
CA ASP A 132 -10.77 -27.40 -8.51
C ASP A 132 -9.73 -26.30 -8.80
N VAL A 133 -10.21 -25.06 -8.99
CA VAL A 133 -9.40 -23.89 -9.36
C VAL A 133 -9.33 -22.91 -8.19
N THR A 134 -8.13 -22.38 -7.95
CA THR A 134 -7.91 -21.23 -7.04
C THR A 134 -7.76 -19.96 -7.87
N TYR A 135 -8.80 -19.11 -7.87
CA TYR A 135 -8.80 -17.85 -8.61
C TYR A 135 -7.97 -16.76 -7.93
N HIS A 136 -7.94 -16.78 -6.59
CA HIS A 136 -7.25 -15.76 -5.83
C HIS A 136 -6.56 -16.39 -4.62
N ARG A 137 -5.29 -16.06 -4.42
CA ARG A 137 -4.52 -16.40 -3.23
C ARG A 137 -3.62 -15.23 -2.91
N TYR A 138 -3.89 -14.52 -1.81
CA TYR A 138 -3.12 -13.33 -1.49
C TYR A 138 -2.88 -13.16 0.01
N PRO A 139 -1.70 -12.68 0.45
CA PRO A 139 -1.47 -12.32 1.84
C PRO A 139 -2.38 -11.18 2.29
N LEU A 140 -3.05 -11.34 3.42
CA LEU A 140 -3.98 -10.33 3.93
C LEU A 140 -3.85 -10.20 5.45
N SER A 141 -3.77 -8.96 5.94
CA SER A 141 -3.75 -8.68 7.37
C SER A 141 -5.11 -9.03 8.02
N PRO A 142 -5.15 -9.63 9.22
CA PRO A 142 -6.40 -9.86 9.94
C PRO A 142 -7.22 -8.59 10.21
N SER A 143 -6.58 -7.43 10.27
CA SER A 143 -7.24 -6.13 10.43
C SER A 143 -8.02 -5.65 9.19
N ALA A 144 -7.88 -6.31 8.05
CA ALA A 144 -8.48 -5.88 6.80
C ALA A 144 -9.95 -6.32 6.62
N PHE A 145 -10.42 -7.27 7.42
CA PHE A 145 -11.74 -7.88 7.26
C PHE A 145 -12.36 -8.25 8.61
N ASP A 146 -13.68 -8.42 8.64
CA ASP A 146 -14.38 -9.03 9.77
C ASP A 146 -14.38 -10.56 9.59
N PRO A 147 -13.79 -11.35 10.51
CA PRO A 147 -13.81 -12.81 10.43
C PRO A 147 -15.22 -13.42 10.43
N GLY A 148 -16.24 -12.68 10.89
CA GLY A 148 -17.65 -13.04 10.83
C GLY A 148 -18.36 -12.71 9.52
N ASP A 149 -17.73 -11.95 8.62
CA ASP A 149 -18.29 -11.54 7.32
C ASP A 149 -17.37 -11.99 6.17
N ALA A 150 -17.70 -13.12 5.56
CA ALA A 150 -16.95 -13.68 4.43
C ALA A 150 -16.90 -12.75 3.21
N ALA A 151 -17.92 -11.90 2.99
CA ALA A 151 -17.88 -10.93 1.90
C ALA A 151 -16.79 -9.87 2.14
N SER A 152 -16.66 -9.40 3.38
CA SER A 152 -15.61 -8.44 3.74
C SER A 152 -14.20 -9.00 3.51
N LEU A 153 -13.99 -10.30 3.73
CA LEU A 153 -12.73 -10.99 3.45
C LEU A 153 -12.42 -11.04 1.94
N ALA A 154 -13.42 -11.34 1.13
CA ALA A 154 -13.29 -11.39 -0.33
C ALA A 154 -12.97 -10.00 -0.90
N ASP A 155 -13.73 -8.98 -0.48
CA ASP A 155 -13.56 -7.59 -0.90
C ASP A 155 -12.19 -7.05 -0.49
N ALA A 156 -11.80 -7.20 0.78
CA ALA A 156 -10.50 -6.74 1.27
C ALA A 156 -9.33 -7.47 0.57
N GLY A 157 -9.50 -8.77 0.32
CA GLY A 157 -8.53 -9.58 -0.43
C GLY A 157 -8.27 -9.03 -1.82
N LEU A 158 -9.34 -8.70 -2.55
CA LEU A 158 -9.28 -8.17 -3.90
C LEU A 158 -8.69 -6.75 -3.93
N THR A 159 -9.16 -5.87 -3.04
CA THR A 159 -8.69 -4.49 -2.95
C THR A 159 -7.19 -4.43 -2.62
N VAL A 160 -6.70 -5.22 -1.66
CA VAL A 160 -5.27 -5.28 -1.34
C VAL A 160 -4.46 -5.81 -2.52
N ALA A 161 -4.91 -6.89 -3.17
CA ALA A 161 -4.18 -7.47 -4.29
C ALA A 161 -4.02 -6.49 -5.47
N PHE A 162 -5.07 -5.73 -5.79
CA PHE A 162 -5.02 -4.73 -6.85
C PHE A 162 -4.33 -3.43 -6.43
N ALA A 163 -4.36 -3.04 -5.16
CA ALA A 163 -3.55 -1.93 -4.65
C ALA A 163 -2.05 -2.25 -4.78
N ASP A 164 -1.64 -3.45 -4.38
CA ASP A 164 -0.27 -3.92 -4.52
C ASP A 164 0.13 -4.07 -5.99
N LEU A 165 -0.74 -4.64 -6.84
CA LEU A 165 -0.48 -4.75 -8.28
C LEU A 165 -0.29 -3.36 -8.92
N ARG A 166 -1.16 -2.38 -8.60
CA ARG A 166 -1.02 -1.00 -9.09
C ARG A 166 0.31 -0.38 -8.67
N SER A 167 0.73 -0.58 -7.42
CA SER A 167 2.03 -0.12 -6.93
C SER A 167 3.18 -0.73 -7.74
N MET A 168 3.12 -2.04 -7.97
CA MET A 168 4.17 -2.76 -8.69
C MET A 168 4.23 -2.42 -10.19
N LEU A 169 3.08 -2.19 -10.84
CA LEU A 169 3.02 -1.69 -12.22
C LEU A 169 3.60 -0.27 -12.32
N ALA A 170 3.43 0.56 -11.29
CA ALA A 170 4.09 1.86 -11.21
C ALA A 170 5.60 1.78 -10.87
N GLY A 171 6.19 0.58 -10.84
CA GLY A 171 7.62 0.38 -10.59
C GLY A 171 8.05 0.49 -9.11
N VAL A 172 7.09 0.62 -8.17
CA VAL A 172 7.36 0.86 -6.75
C VAL A 172 6.82 -0.30 -5.90
N CYS A 173 7.67 -0.91 -5.09
CA CYS A 173 7.23 -1.98 -4.20
C CYS A 173 6.28 -1.45 -3.10
N PRO A 174 5.11 -2.07 -2.88
CA PRO A 174 4.16 -1.60 -1.86
C PRO A 174 4.68 -1.72 -0.42
N TYR A 175 5.67 -2.58 -0.18
CA TYR A 175 6.17 -2.88 1.17
C TYR A 175 7.46 -2.16 1.57
N CYS A 176 8.40 -2.01 0.62
CA CYS A 176 9.69 -1.38 0.90
C CYS A 176 9.98 -0.14 0.05
N SER A 177 9.09 0.20 -0.91
CA SER A 177 9.30 1.26 -1.90
C SER A 177 10.57 1.11 -2.74
N GLY A 178 11.16 -0.09 -2.78
CA GLY A 178 12.24 -0.42 -3.70
C GLY A 178 11.73 -0.60 -5.14
N VAL A 179 12.66 -0.58 -6.09
CA VAL A 179 12.39 -0.71 -7.53
C VAL A 179 11.81 -2.09 -7.84
N VAL A 180 10.79 -2.10 -8.70
CA VAL A 180 10.17 -3.32 -9.25
C VAL A 180 10.62 -3.50 -10.69
N GLU A 181 11.12 -4.69 -11.00
CA GLU A 181 11.45 -5.13 -12.35
C GLU A 181 10.28 -5.92 -12.94
N CYS A 182 9.99 -5.73 -14.23
CA CYS A 182 8.97 -6.44 -14.98
C CYS A 182 9.62 -7.32 -16.05
N THR A 183 9.19 -8.57 -16.17
CA THR A 183 9.55 -9.45 -17.29
C THR A 183 8.32 -10.17 -17.81
N LEU A 184 8.02 -10.02 -19.10
CA LEU A 184 6.90 -10.67 -19.78
C LEU A 184 7.36 -11.96 -20.50
N SER A 185 6.60 -13.03 -20.36
CA SER A 185 6.84 -14.34 -20.96
C SER A 185 5.57 -14.91 -21.58
N ALA A 186 5.70 -15.71 -22.64
CA ALA A 186 4.59 -16.47 -23.23
C ALA A 186 4.62 -17.98 -22.92
N ASP A 187 5.74 -18.48 -22.38
CA ASP A 187 5.99 -19.91 -22.19
C ASP A 187 5.84 -20.35 -20.71
N ASP A 188 5.76 -19.40 -19.78
CA ASP A 188 5.76 -19.66 -18.34
C ASP A 188 4.34 -19.54 -17.77
N ARG A 189 3.66 -20.68 -17.66
CA ARG A 189 2.35 -20.78 -17.00
C ARG A 189 2.60 -21.25 -15.57
N GLY A 190 2.68 -20.31 -14.63
CA GLY A 190 2.92 -20.63 -13.22
C GLY A 190 1.94 -21.67 -12.63
N ASP A 191 2.23 -22.12 -11.41
CA ASP A 191 1.60 -23.25 -10.71
C ASP A 191 0.10 -23.10 -10.34
N LEU A 192 -0.62 -22.11 -10.88
CA LEU A 192 -2.01 -21.82 -10.52
C LEU A 192 -3.06 -22.67 -11.27
N GLY A 193 -2.64 -23.53 -12.21
CA GLY A 193 -3.54 -24.44 -12.92
C GLY A 193 -4.65 -23.76 -13.73
N LEU A 194 -4.54 -22.45 -13.96
CA LEU A 194 -5.49 -21.68 -14.74
C LEU A 194 -5.30 -21.99 -16.24
N GLU A 195 -6.34 -22.46 -16.90
CA GLU A 195 -6.42 -22.43 -18.37
C GLU A 195 -6.70 -20.97 -18.77
N GLY A 196 -5.66 -20.21 -19.12
CA GLY A 196 -5.73 -18.76 -19.35
C GLY A 196 -4.57 -18.24 -20.20
N PRO A 197 -4.58 -16.94 -20.56
CA PRO A 197 -4.02 -16.35 -21.80
C PRO A 197 -2.53 -16.57 -22.09
N GLU A 198 -2.11 -16.18 -23.30
CA GLU A 198 -0.77 -16.44 -23.86
C GLU A 198 0.37 -15.74 -23.12
N THR A 199 0.13 -14.80 -22.20
CA THR A 199 1.20 -14.08 -21.49
C THR A 199 1.13 -14.15 -19.97
N PHE A 200 2.31 -14.10 -19.36
CA PHE A 200 2.54 -14.10 -17.92
C PHE A 200 3.70 -13.17 -17.59
N ALA A 201 3.51 -12.25 -16.67
CA ALA A 201 4.55 -11.31 -16.25
C ALA A 201 5.05 -11.62 -14.85
N HIS A 202 6.35 -11.45 -14.64
CA HIS A 202 6.99 -11.51 -13.34
C HIS A 202 7.32 -10.07 -12.91
N LEU A 203 6.56 -9.55 -11.95
CA LEU A 203 6.89 -8.31 -11.27
C LEU A 203 7.68 -8.66 -10.01
N THR A 204 8.92 -8.21 -9.87
CA THR A 204 9.77 -8.55 -8.70
C THR A 204 10.49 -7.33 -8.14
N CYS A 205 10.41 -7.14 -6.82
CA CYS A 205 11.17 -6.11 -6.12
C CYS A 205 12.62 -6.54 -5.92
N SER A 206 13.57 -5.73 -6.39
CA SER A 206 15.01 -6.00 -6.30
C SER A 206 15.59 -5.93 -4.88
N THR A 207 14.85 -5.37 -3.91
CA THR A 207 15.34 -5.22 -2.53
C THR A 207 14.81 -6.27 -1.56
N CYS A 208 13.52 -6.57 -1.59
CA CYS A 208 12.89 -7.47 -0.61
C CYS A 208 12.30 -8.74 -1.22
N GLY A 209 12.49 -8.95 -2.53
CA GLY A 209 12.00 -10.13 -3.24
C GLY A 209 10.48 -10.26 -3.27
N TRP A 210 9.71 -9.22 -2.93
CA TRP A 210 8.26 -9.24 -3.13
C TRP A 210 7.92 -9.34 -4.61
N PHE A 211 6.93 -10.15 -4.96
CA PHE A 211 6.59 -10.42 -6.35
C PHE A 211 5.08 -10.49 -6.59
N ASN A 212 4.69 -10.31 -7.85
CA ASN A 212 3.34 -10.54 -8.35
C ASN A 212 3.41 -11.08 -9.78
N HIS A 213 2.40 -11.87 -10.15
CA HIS A 213 2.37 -12.65 -11.38
C HIS A 213 1.15 -12.32 -12.24
N PRO A 214 1.02 -11.09 -12.74
CA PRO A 214 -0.14 -10.70 -13.52
C PRO A 214 -0.04 -11.17 -14.98
N GLN A 215 -1.19 -11.23 -15.64
CA GLN A 215 -1.29 -11.33 -17.11
C GLN A 215 -1.39 -9.92 -17.70
N ALA A 216 -1.10 -9.76 -19.00
CA ALA A 216 -1.30 -8.47 -19.69
C ALA A 216 -2.75 -7.98 -19.55
N THR A 217 -3.72 -8.91 -19.61
CA THR A 217 -5.13 -8.62 -19.34
C THR A 217 -5.35 -7.95 -17.96
N MET A 218 -4.67 -8.39 -16.90
CA MET A 218 -4.84 -7.80 -15.56
C MET A 218 -4.33 -6.37 -15.45
N ALA A 219 -3.29 -6.00 -16.20
CA ALA A 219 -2.82 -4.61 -16.27
C ALA A 219 -3.93 -3.69 -16.83
N THR A 220 -4.66 -4.16 -17.84
CA THR A 220 -5.77 -3.38 -18.43
C THR A 220 -6.97 -3.22 -17.50
N TYR A 221 -7.15 -4.07 -16.48
CA TYR A 221 -8.21 -3.89 -15.47
C TYR A 221 -8.02 -2.62 -14.65
N LEU A 222 -6.78 -2.16 -14.50
CA LEU A 222 -6.40 -0.98 -13.73
C LEU A 222 -6.29 0.28 -14.60
N HIS A 223 -6.31 0.14 -15.92
CA HIS A 223 -6.24 1.27 -16.85
C HIS A 223 -7.52 2.12 -16.77
N HIS A 224 -7.36 3.44 -16.68
CA HIS A 224 -8.46 4.38 -16.47
C HIS A 224 -9.53 4.30 -17.57
N THR A 225 -9.14 4.06 -18.83
CA THR A 225 -10.09 3.93 -19.95
C THR A 225 -10.99 2.71 -19.77
N THR A 226 -10.48 1.62 -19.18
CA THR A 226 -11.30 0.45 -18.86
C THR A 226 -12.35 0.79 -17.82
N ALA A 227 -12.01 1.58 -16.80
CA ALA A 227 -12.98 2.05 -15.82
C ALA A 227 -14.06 2.94 -16.47
N VAL A 228 -13.69 3.88 -17.35
CA VAL A 228 -14.66 4.68 -18.13
C VAL A 228 -15.54 3.79 -19.00
N PHE A 229 -14.96 2.77 -19.63
CA PHE A 229 -15.68 1.86 -20.50
C PHE A 229 -16.75 1.07 -19.76
N TYR A 230 -16.41 0.49 -18.61
CA TYR A 230 -17.38 -0.19 -17.76
C TYR A 230 -18.42 0.77 -17.17
N GLU A 231 -18.00 1.98 -16.77
CA GLU A 231 -18.89 2.99 -16.23
C GLU A 231 -20.00 3.35 -17.23
N ARG A 232 -19.65 3.59 -18.50
CA ARG A 232 -20.62 3.90 -19.56
C ARG A 232 -21.63 2.77 -19.83
N HIS A 233 -21.25 1.53 -19.52
CA HIS A 233 -22.14 0.36 -19.59
C HIS A 233 -22.96 0.14 -18.32
N GLY A 234 -22.88 1.04 -17.34
CA GLY A 234 -23.56 0.86 -16.07
C GLY A 234 -22.98 -0.30 -15.26
N ARG A 235 -21.67 -0.59 -15.38
CA ARG A 235 -20.95 -1.63 -14.63
C ARG A 235 -19.83 -1.04 -13.78
N ALA A 236 -19.48 -1.74 -12.70
CA ALA A 236 -18.31 -1.42 -11.88
C ALA A 236 -17.02 -1.83 -12.62
N ALA A 237 -15.91 -1.16 -12.33
CA ALA A 237 -14.63 -1.47 -12.97
C ALA A 237 -14.16 -2.91 -12.67
N PRO A 238 -13.48 -3.59 -13.62
CA PRO A 238 -13.05 -4.99 -13.48
C PRO A 238 -12.31 -5.32 -12.19
N HIS A 239 -11.39 -4.46 -11.76
CA HIS A 239 -10.57 -4.67 -10.57
C HIS A 239 -11.35 -4.63 -9.25
N SER A 240 -12.65 -4.26 -9.28
CA SER A 240 -13.53 -4.25 -8.10
C SER A 240 -14.42 -5.50 -7.98
N ARG A 241 -14.28 -6.47 -8.88
CA ARG A 241 -15.10 -7.69 -8.94
C ARG A 241 -14.22 -8.94 -9.02
N LEU A 242 -14.64 -10.02 -8.36
CA LEU A 242 -14.00 -11.34 -8.49
C LEU A 242 -14.27 -11.96 -9.86
N THR A 243 -15.51 -11.84 -10.33
CA THR A 243 -15.91 -12.28 -11.66
C THR A 243 -15.99 -11.06 -12.57
N VAL A 244 -15.07 -10.98 -13.52
CA VAL A 244 -15.01 -9.89 -14.49
C VAL A 244 -16.02 -10.15 -15.60
N GLU A 245 -16.89 -9.18 -15.87
CA GLU A 245 -17.90 -9.26 -16.94
C GLU A 245 -17.25 -9.03 -18.32
N GLY A 246 -17.94 -9.39 -19.40
CA GLY A 246 -17.49 -9.16 -20.77
C GLY A 246 -16.69 -10.31 -21.38
N GLU A 247 -16.59 -10.28 -22.71
CA GLU A 247 -15.80 -11.24 -23.48
C GLU A 247 -14.37 -10.73 -23.62
N TRP A 248 -13.45 -11.31 -22.84
CA TRP A 248 -12.03 -10.95 -22.84
C TRP A 248 -11.24 -11.84 -23.78
N SER A 249 -10.32 -11.23 -24.53
CA SER A 249 -9.35 -11.97 -25.34
C SER A 249 -8.00 -11.28 -25.32
N GLU A 250 -6.95 -12.09 -25.39
CA GLU A 250 -5.56 -11.65 -25.43
C GLU A 250 -4.89 -12.24 -26.67
N THR A 251 -4.03 -11.48 -27.34
CA THR A 251 -3.28 -11.94 -28.51
C THR A 251 -1.90 -11.30 -28.55
N VAL A 252 -0.85 -12.12 -28.54
CA VAL A 252 0.53 -11.64 -28.72
C VAL A 252 0.74 -11.20 -30.17
N ARG A 253 0.99 -9.90 -30.41
CA ARG A 253 1.26 -9.32 -31.74
C ARG A 253 2.75 -9.37 -32.09
N SER A 254 3.61 -9.19 -31.09
CA SER A 254 5.07 -9.23 -31.20
C SER A 254 5.67 -9.53 -29.83
N THR A 255 6.88 -10.11 -29.80
CA THR A 255 7.69 -10.34 -28.59
C THR A 255 9.01 -9.56 -28.58
N ASP A 256 9.33 -8.85 -29.67
CA ASP A 256 10.52 -8.00 -29.80
C ASP A 256 10.23 -6.78 -30.71
N PRO A 257 9.80 -5.63 -30.13
CA PRO A 257 9.41 -5.45 -28.73
C PRO A 257 8.07 -6.16 -28.45
N TRP A 258 7.76 -6.38 -27.17
CA TRP A 258 6.50 -7.00 -26.78
C TRP A 258 5.33 -6.09 -27.14
N ARG A 259 4.32 -6.63 -27.83
CA ARG A 259 3.05 -5.95 -28.06
C ARG A 259 1.95 -6.98 -27.87
N VAL A 260 1.19 -6.84 -26.81
CA VAL A 260 0.07 -7.73 -26.48
C VAL A 260 -1.21 -6.96 -26.66
N GLU A 261 -2.09 -7.47 -27.52
CA GLU A 261 -3.40 -6.87 -27.71
C GLU A 261 -4.40 -7.52 -26.75
N VAL A 262 -5.07 -6.71 -25.95
CA VAL A 262 -6.15 -7.12 -25.06
C VAL A 262 -7.44 -6.50 -25.55
N ARG A 263 -8.50 -7.29 -25.70
CA ARG A 263 -9.83 -6.80 -26.06
C ARG A 263 -10.85 -7.21 -25.04
N VAL A 264 -11.76 -6.30 -24.73
CA VAL A 264 -12.98 -6.58 -24.00
C VAL A 264 -14.18 -6.14 -24.83
N THR A 265 -15.11 -7.06 -25.07
CA THR A 265 -16.41 -6.75 -25.66
C THR A 265 -17.49 -6.80 -24.58
N LEU A 266 -18.25 -5.71 -24.44
CA LEU A 266 -19.33 -5.56 -23.48
C LEU A 266 -20.52 -4.93 -24.18
N ASP A 267 -21.71 -5.54 -24.08
CA ASP A 267 -22.96 -5.10 -24.72
C ASP A 267 -22.85 -4.77 -26.24
N GLY A 268 -21.85 -5.32 -26.93
CA GLY A 268 -21.59 -5.13 -28.37
C GLY A 268 -20.53 -4.07 -28.69
N ASP A 269 -20.15 -3.23 -27.73
CA ASP A 269 -19.02 -2.30 -27.87
C ASP A 269 -17.71 -3.01 -27.52
N THR A 270 -16.60 -2.60 -28.15
CA THR A 270 -15.29 -3.22 -27.91
C THR A 270 -14.26 -2.15 -27.55
N LEU A 271 -13.56 -2.38 -26.44
CA LEU A 271 -12.36 -1.65 -26.04
C LEU A 271 -11.15 -2.54 -26.34
N ARG A 272 -10.18 -1.98 -27.07
CA ARG A 272 -8.90 -2.62 -27.38
C ARG A 272 -7.78 -1.85 -26.71
N HIS A 273 -6.86 -2.58 -26.09
CA HIS A 273 -5.58 -2.08 -25.57
C HIS A 273 -4.42 -2.75 -26.30
N VAL A 274 -3.30 -2.04 -26.41
CA VAL A 274 -1.99 -2.60 -26.70
C VAL A 274 -1.09 -2.38 -25.49
N VAL A 275 -0.57 -3.47 -24.96
CA VAL A 275 0.28 -3.52 -23.78
C VAL A 275 1.72 -3.85 -24.21
N ASP A 276 2.71 -3.18 -23.62
CA ASP A 276 4.13 -3.39 -23.92
C ASP A 276 4.85 -4.34 -22.94
N GLU A 277 6.18 -4.46 -23.05
CA GLU A 277 7.01 -5.31 -22.19
C GLU A 277 6.99 -4.97 -20.69
N ASN A 278 6.62 -3.74 -20.33
CA ASN A 278 6.54 -3.26 -18.95
C ASN A 278 5.12 -3.37 -18.38
N LEU A 279 4.19 -3.93 -19.15
CA LEU A 279 2.76 -3.92 -18.89
C LEU A 279 2.12 -2.52 -18.95
N ASP A 280 2.77 -1.56 -19.62
CA ASP A 280 2.18 -0.26 -19.87
C ASP A 280 1.18 -0.36 -21.04
N VAL A 281 0.03 0.28 -20.90
CA VAL A 281 -0.92 0.45 -22.02
C VAL A 281 -0.38 1.58 -22.89
N VAL A 282 0.10 1.25 -24.09
CA VAL A 282 0.71 2.21 -25.02
C VAL A 282 -0.23 2.69 -26.11
N GLU A 283 -1.31 1.94 -26.37
CA GLU A 283 -2.39 2.33 -27.27
C GLU A 283 -3.72 1.81 -26.71
N TRP A 284 -4.80 2.57 -26.90
CA TRP A 284 -6.14 2.08 -26.67
C TRP A 284 -7.13 2.72 -27.64
N GLU A 285 -8.20 1.99 -27.96
CA GLU A 285 -9.30 2.47 -28.80
C GLU A 285 -10.62 1.85 -28.39
N VAL A 286 -11.71 2.61 -28.50
CA VAL A 286 -13.08 2.09 -28.31
C VAL A 286 -13.89 2.26 -29.57
N ASP A 287 -14.48 1.16 -30.04
CA ASP A 287 -15.36 1.17 -31.21
C ASP A 287 -16.63 1.99 -30.92
N GLY A 288 -16.94 2.97 -31.78
CA GLY A 288 -18.25 3.62 -31.83
C GLY A 288 -18.53 4.74 -30.81
N TRP A 289 -17.55 5.18 -30.02
CA TRP A 289 -17.77 6.25 -29.03
C TRP A 289 -17.93 7.65 -29.67
N GLY A 290 -19.16 8.18 -29.62
CA GLY A 290 -19.51 9.60 -29.61
C GLY A 290 -20.01 10.02 -28.22
N THR A 291 -19.83 11.30 -27.83
CA THR A 291 -20.06 11.79 -26.47
C THR A 291 -21.52 11.67 -26.01
N THR A 292 -21.78 10.95 -24.91
CA THR A 292 -22.60 11.37 -23.74
C THR A 292 -22.48 10.31 -22.62
N ARG A 293 -22.52 10.81 -21.39
CA ARG A 293 -22.23 10.17 -20.10
C ARG A 293 -23.49 9.74 -19.38
N GLN A 294 -23.43 8.61 -18.66
CA GLN A 294 -24.21 8.35 -17.45
C GLN A 294 -23.68 7.12 -16.69
N ARG A 295 -23.92 7.13 -15.37
CA ARG A 295 -23.31 6.31 -14.30
C ARG A 295 -23.89 4.89 -14.12
N PRO A 296 -23.13 3.93 -13.56
CA PRO A 296 -23.61 2.76 -12.84
C PRO A 296 -24.07 3.06 -11.40
N ALA A 297 -24.82 2.12 -10.83
CA ALA A 297 -25.22 2.08 -9.43
C ALA A 297 -24.06 1.66 -8.49
N LYS A 298 -24.08 2.24 -7.27
CA LYS A 298 -23.10 2.01 -6.19
C LYS A 298 -22.99 0.51 -5.85
N HIS A 299 -21.76 -0.02 -5.71
CA HIS A 299 -21.51 -1.10 -4.75
C HIS A 299 -21.21 -0.39 -3.44
N GLY A 300 -22.10 -0.53 -2.45
CA GLY A 300 -21.90 0.11 -1.16
C GLY A 300 -20.61 -0.42 -0.54
N ARG A 301 -19.62 0.45 -0.36
CA ARG A 301 -18.43 0.14 0.46
C ARG A 301 -18.95 -0.15 1.86
N ARG A 302 -18.90 -1.41 2.29
CA ARG A 302 -19.27 -1.79 3.65
C ARG A 302 -18.17 -1.30 4.58
N ALA A 303 -18.47 -0.27 5.37
CA ALA A 303 -17.61 0.13 6.46
C ALA A 303 -17.47 -1.04 7.44
N VAL A 304 -16.29 -1.68 7.47
CA VAL A 304 -15.97 -2.69 8.47
C VAL A 304 -15.68 -1.95 9.77
N THR A 305 -16.68 -1.87 10.66
CA THR A 305 -16.47 -1.35 12.02
C THR A 305 -15.85 -2.47 12.85
N LEU A 306 -14.51 -2.49 12.93
CA LEU A 306 -13.82 -3.33 13.92
C LEU A 306 -13.86 -2.60 15.27
N ASP A 307 -14.47 -3.23 16.27
CA ASP A 307 -14.40 -2.73 17.65
C ASP A 307 -12.94 -2.78 18.12
N ARG A 308 -12.41 -1.66 18.62
CA ARG A 308 -11.01 -1.49 19.03
C ARG A 308 -10.75 -2.26 20.33
N THR A 309 -10.76 -3.59 20.28
CA THR A 309 -10.26 -4.40 21.39
C THR A 309 -8.75 -4.39 21.33
N ALA A 310 -8.10 -3.65 22.24
CA ALA A 310 -6.66 -3.74 22.48
C ALA A 310 -6.30 -5.23 22.62
N SER A 311 -5.60 -5.76 21.61
CA SER A 311 -5.16 -7.14 21.61
C SER A 311 -4.07 -7.29 22.65
N THR A 312 -4.45 -7.67 23.86
CA THR A 312 -3.50 -8.21 24.84
C THR A 312 -3.18 -9.64 24.43
N ALA A 313 -2.38 -9.78 23.37
CA ALA A 313 -1.89 -11.08 22.95
C ALA A 313 -1.02 -11.65 24.08
N SER A 314 -1.58 -12.55 24.89
CA SER A 314 -0.84 -13.29 25.90
C SER A 314 0.06 -14.30 25.21
N GLY A 315 1.33 -13.93 25.01
CA GLY A 315 2.37 -14.75 24.39
C GLY A 315 3.73 -14.05 24.39
N GLU A 316 4.80 -14.78 24.05
CA GLU A 316 6.13 -14.18 23.85
C GLU A 316 6.07 -13.18 22.68
N SER A 317 6.49 -11.93 22.90
CA SER A 317 6.48 -10.87 21.88
C SER A 317 7.24 -11.32 20.61
N PRO A 318 6.76 -10.96 19.40
CA PRO A 318 7.44 -11.31 18.15
C PRO A 318 8.90 -10.82 18.14
N PHE A 319 9.13 -9.65 18.74
CA PHE A 319 10.45 -9.04 18.82
C PHE A 319 11.38 -9.77 19.78
N SER A 320 10.86 -10.35 20.87
CA SER A 320 11.67 -11.18 21.78
C SER A 320 12.20 -12.45 21.11
N LEU A 321 11.46 -13.01 20.15
CA LEU A 321 11.94 -14.12 19.33
C LEU A 321 13.03 -13.70 18.36
N LEU A 322 12.92 -12.52 17.75
CA LEU A 322 13.87 -12.04 16.73
C LEU A 322 15.04 -11.22 17.30
N ALA A 323 15.06 -10.90 18.60
CA ALA A 323 16.19 -10.24 19.27
C ALA A 323 17.46 -11.08 19.37
N ASP A 324 17.36 -12.38 19.08
CA ASP A 324 18.50 -13.28 18.98
C ASP A 324 19.05 -13.26 17.56
N GLU A 325 20.32 -12.94 17.41
CA GLU A 325 21.00 -12.77 16.11
C GLU A 325 20.88 -14.01 15.22
N THR A 326 20.97 -15.21 15.79
CA THR A 326 20.81 -16.46 15.03
C THR A 326 19.38 -16.61 14.49
N ARG A 327 18.36 -16.25 15.28
CA ARG A 327 16.96 -16.29 14.85
C ARG A 327 16.64 -15.24 13.78
N LEU A 328 17.19 -14.03 13.91
CA LEU A 328 17.06 -13.00 12.87
C LEU A 328 17.76 -13.42 11.58
N GLY A 329 19.01 -13.90 11.68
CA GLY A 329 19.78 -14.36 10.54
C GLY A 329 19.12 -15.53 9.79
N ILE A 330 18.34 -16.40 10.46
CA ILE A 330 17.55 -17.43 9.77
C ILE A 330 16.47 -16.80 8.89
N VAL A 331 15.78 -15.77 9.39
CA VAL A 331 14.73 -15.07 8.63
C VAL A 331 15.34 -14.37 7.42
N GLU A 332 16.46 -13.67 7.61
CA GLU A 332 17.21 -13.02 6.52
C GLU A 332 17.72 -14.04 5.50
N ALA A 333 18.36 -15.14 5.94
CA ALA A 333 18.89 -16.17 5.05
C ALA A 333 17.82 -16.79 4.13
N ILE A 334 16.61 -17.05 4.64
CA ILE A 334 15.51 -17.57 3.81
C ILE A 334 14.93 -16.46 2.92
N GLY A 335 14.79 -15.24 3.45
CA GLY A 335 14.29 -14.08 2.72
C GLY A 335 15.18 -13.69 1.53
N ASP A 336 16.49 -13.59 1.73
CA ASP A 336 17.49 -13.22 0.71
C ASP A 336 17.58 -14.23 -0.44
N ARG A 337 17.09 -15.46 -0.22
CA ARG A 337 17.00 -16.48 -1.26
C ARG A 337 15.67 -16.46 -1.99
N SER A 338 14.68 -15.73 -1.47
CA SER A 338 13.42 -15.47 -2.17
C SER A 338 13.66 -14.42 -3.25
N GLY A 339 13.08 -14.63 -4.43
CA GLY A 339 13.41 -13.88 -5.64
C GLY A 339 12.90 -14.62 -6.86
N ASP A 340 13.07 -14.03 -8.05
CA ASP A 340 12.63 -14.61 -9.32
C ASP A 340 11.15 -15.06 -9.31
N GLY A 341 10.29 -14.30 -8.63
CA GLY A 341 8.87 -14.62 -8.57
C GLY A 341 8.45 -15.68 -7.54
N GLU A 342 9.35 -16.15 -6.67
CA GLU A 342 9.00 -17.24 -5.73
C GLU A 342 9.56 -17.06 -4.32
N TYR A 343 8.86 -17.65 -3.34
CA TYR A 343 9.36 -17.76 -1.97
C TYR A 343 10.31 -18.94 -1.85
N ALA A 344 11.51 -18.71 -1.31
CA ALA A 344 12.49 -19.77 -1.14
C ALA A 344 12.09 -20.78 -0.07
N SER A 345 12.44 -22.04 -0.33
CA SER A 345 12.55 -23.09 0.68
C SER A 345 14.00 -23.54 0.77
N LEU A 346 14.59 -23.49 1.97
CA LEU A 346 15.97 -23.86 2.19
C LEU A 346 16.10 -25.12 3.05
N SER A 347 16.93 -26.07 2.63
CA SER A 347 17.32 -27.20 3.47
C SER A 347 18.07 -26.73 4.73
N TYR A 348 18.15 -27.60 5.74
CA TYR A 348 18.92 -27.32 6.95
C TYR A 348 20.38 -26.95 6.65
N SER A 349 21.00 -27.64 5.68
CA SER A 349 22.37 -27.37 5.25
C SER A 349 22.53 -26.00 4.60
N GLU A 350 21.54 -25.54 3.82
CA GLU A 350 21.56 -24.24 3.17
C GLU A 350 21.36 -23.11 4.18
N VAL A 351 20.40 -23.25 5.10
CA VAL A 351 20.23 -22.29 6.21
C VAL A 351 21.52 -22.19 7.01
N ARG A 352 22.15 -23.33 7.34
CA ARG A 352 23.42 -23.34 8.08
C ARG A 352 24.56 -22.67 7.31
N ALA A 353 24.63 -22.90 5.99
CA ALA A 353 25.67 -22.31 5.15
C ALA A 353 25.50 -20.80 4.99
N ALA A 354 24.26 -20.30 4.95
CA ALA A 354 23.97 -18.87 4.86
C ALA A 354 24.30 -18.10 6.16
N LEU A 355 24.34 -18.79 7.31
CA LEU A 355 24.68 -18.22 8.62
C LEU A 355 26.19 -18.22 8.93
N ASP A 356 27.06 -18.30 7.92
CA ASP A 356 28.51 -18.33 8.15
C ASP A 356 28.97 -17.06 8.89
N GLY A 357 29.71 -17.24 9.99
CA GLY A 357 30.11 -16.14 10.91
C GLY A 357 29.17 -15.90 12.10
N VAL A 358 27.99 -16.51 12.15
CA VAL A 358 27.08 -16.52 13.32
C VAL A 358 27.31 -17.79 14.15
N ASP A 359 27.20 -17.71 15.49
CA ASP A 359 27.22 -18.91 16.32
C ASP A 359 25.97 -19.78 16.02
N THR A 360 26.16 -20.79 15.19
CA THR A 360 25.13 -21.77 14.80
C THR A 360 24.93 -22.86 15.85
N GLY A 361 25.49 -22.69 17.05
CA GLY A 361 25.21 -23.53 18.21
C GLY A 361 23.72 -23.76 18.37
N ASN A 362 23.31 -25.03 18.33
CA ASN A 362 21.91 -25.42 18.50
C ASN A 362 20.93 -24.85 17.45
N LEU A 363 21.31 -24.72 16.17
CA LEU A 363 20.42 -24.26 15.07
C LEU A 363 19.02 -24.94 15.07
N ASN A 364 18.94 -26.24 15.39
CA ASN A 364 17.65 -26.94 15.53
C ASN A 364 16.75 -26.37 16.64
N TYR A 365 17.31 -25.81 17.71
CA TYR A 365 16.57 -25.07 18.73
C TYR A 365 16.02 -23.76 18.19
N HIS A 366 16.83 -22.95 17.50
CA HIS A 366 16.39 -21.68 16.91
C HIS A 366 15.28 -21.91 15.87
N LEU A 367 15.45 -22.87 14.96
CA LEU A 367 14.42 -23.26 13.99
C LEU A 367 13.11 -23.70 14.69
N ARG A 368 13.20 -24.52 15.73
CA ARG A 368 12.02 -24.95 16.50
C ARG A 368 11.32 -23.78 17.20
N LYS A 369 12.06 -22.75 17.63
CA LYS A 369 11.50 -21.53 18.23
C LYS A 369 10.79 -20.63 17.20
N LEU A 370 11.25 -20.60 15.96
CA LEU A 370 10.63 -19.82 14.87
C LEU A 370 9.43 -20.51 14.23
N ARG A 371 9.36 -21.85 14.35
CA ARG A 371 8.34 -22.68 13.71
C ARG A 371 6.93 -22.33 14.17
N GLY A 372 6.01 -22.22 13.21
CA GLY A 372 4.59 -21.91 13.46
C GLY A 372 4.27 -20.42 13.56
N ARG A 373 5.30 -19.55 13.53
CA ARG A 373 5.10 -18.09 13.52
C ARG A 373 5.83 -17.41 12.37
N PHE A 374 7.14 -17.62 12.26
CA PHE A 374 7.95 -16.96 11.22
C PHE A 374 8.41 -17.93 10.14
N VAL A 375 8.62 -19.19 10.52
CA VAL A 375 9.11 -20.24 9.62
C VAL A 375 8.17 -21.43 9.68
N GLU A 376 8.04 -22.14 8.57
CA GLU A 376 7.45 -23.47 8.53
C GLU A 376 8.43 -24.47 7.92
N ARG A 377 8.18 -25.75 8.17
CA ARG A 377 8.97 -26.85 7.60
C ARG A 377 8.09 -27.59 6.60
N THR A 378 8.54 -27.64 5.36
CA THR A 378 7.95 -28.38 4.24
C THR A 378 8.81 -29.61 3.92
N ASP A 379 8.41 -30.36 2.90
CA ASP A 379 9.23 -31.45 2.36
C ASP A 379 10.49 -30.92 1.66
N ASP A 380 10.42 -29.72 1.09
CA ASP A 380 11.54 -29.05 0.38
C ASP A 380 12.47 -28.26 1.31
N GLY A 381 12.11 -28.08 2.59
CA GLY A 381 12.98 -27.43 3.58
C GLY A 381 12.24 -26.51 4.54
N TYR A 382 12.83 -25.35 4.80
CA TYR A 382 12.28 -24.30 5.65
C TYR A 382 11.95 -23.08 4.79
N ARG A 383 10.73 -22.56 4.92
CA ARG A 383 10.27 -21.34 4.24
C ARG A 383 9.63 -20.36 5.21
N LEU A 384 9.56 -19.09 4.82
CA LEU A 384 8.95 -18.05 5.64
C LEU A 384 7.41 -18.14 5.59
N LEU A 385 6.78 -18.04 6.76
CA LEU A 385 5.37 -17.70 6.88
C LEU A 385 5.18 -16.19 6.66
N ILE A 386 3.93 -15.73 6.46
CA ILE A 386 3.65 -14.29 6.24
C ILE A 386 4.29 -13.38 7.31
N PRO A 387 4.24 -13.64 8.64
CA PRO A 387 4.95 -12.81 9.61
C PRO A 387 6.47 -12.78 9.36
N GLY A 388 7.06 -13.90 8.94
CA GLY A 388 8.47 -14.00 8.60
C GLY A 388 8.81 -13.13 7.39
N ILE A 389 7.97 -13.18 6.34
CA ILE A 389 8.11 -12.33 5.15
C ILE A 389 8.02 -10.85 5.53
N ARG A 390 7.06 -10.45 6.38
CA ARG A 390 6.90 -9.06 6.82
C ARG A 390 8.09 -8.56 7.66
N MET A 391 8.63 -9.41 8.53
CA MET A 391 9.84 -9.06 9.29
C MET A 391 11.08 -8.97 8.38
N TYR A 392 11.22 -9.88 7.42
CA TYR A 392 12.27 -9.81 6.42
C TYR A 392 12.18 -8.50 5.62
N GLN A 393 11.00 -8.16 5.07
CA GLN A 393 10.78 -6.92 4.33
C GLN A 393 11.10 -5.66 5.15
N ALA A 394 10.72 -5.64 6.43
CA ALA A 394 11.03 -4.54 7.35
C ALA A 394 12.55 -4.37 7.54
N VAL A 395 13.30 -5.47 7.66
CA VAL A 395 14.75 -5.42 7.84
C VAL A 395 15.47 -5.10 6.53
N ALA A 396 15.14 -5.81 5.44
CA ALA A 396 15.71 -5.62 4.11
C ALA A 396 15.45 -4.20 3.56
N SER A 397 14.37 -3.55 3.99
CA SER A 397 14.06 -2.16 3.61
C SER A 397 14.85 -1.09 4.36
N GLY A 398 15.72 -1.48 5.31
CA GLY A 398 16.41 -0.54 6.18
C GLY A 398 15.43 0.25 7.07
N GLN A 399 14.20 -0.22 7.26
CA GLN A 399 13.17 0.48 8.04
C GLN A 399 13.66 0.88 9.43
N PHE A 400 14.49 0.03 10.03
CA PHE A 400 15.07 0.22 11.36
C PHE A 400 16.54 0.66 11.36
N ALA A 401 17.13 0.99 10.21
CA ALA A 401 18.51 1.48 10.15
C ALA A 401 18.63 2.82 10.89
N GLY A 402 19.69 2.97 11.69
CA GLY A 402 19.98 4.20 12.43
C GLY A 402 20.51 5.30 11.52
N ASP A 403 21.40 4.94 10.59
CA ASP A 403 21.88 5.85 9.55
C ASP A 403 20.88 5.85 8.38
N ARG A 404 20.38 7.03 8.03
CA ARG A 404 19.44 7.23 6.92
C ARG A 404 20.05 8.16 5.88
N PRO A 405 19.75 7.95 4.59
CA PRO A 405 20.10 8.94 3.58
C PRO A 405 19.45 10.28 3.91
N THR A 406 20.12 11.37 3.54
CA THR A 406 19.57 12.72 3.66
C THR A 406 19.75 13.43 2.33
N VAL A 407 18.72 14.16 1.91
CA VAL A 407 18.79 15.06 0.77
C VAL A 407 18.59 16.48 1.31
N PRO A 408 19.62 17.36 1.23
CA PRO A 408 19.46 18.73 1.67
C PRO A 408 18.44 19.46 0.79
N PRO A 409 17.83 20.56 1.28
CA PRO A 409 16.90 21.35 0.50
C PRO A 409 17.48 21.68 -0.89
N THR A 410 16.81 21.19 -1.93
CA THR A 410 17.22 21.30 -3.32
C THR A 410 16.06 21.84 -4.15
N GLU A 411 16.30 22.90 -4.91
CA GLU A 411 15.29 23.49 -5.81
C GLU A 411 14.93 22.51 -6.93
N VAL A 412 13.64 22.43 -7.27
CA VAL A 412 13.10 21.58 -8.35
C VAL A 412 12.23 22.41 -9.29
N ASP A 413 11.92 21.86 -10.47
CA ASP A 413 11.02 22.51 -11.44
C ASP A 413 9.54 22.37 -11.02
N SER A 414 9.20 23.04 -9.92
CA SER A 414 7.87 23.12 -9.34
C SER A 414 7.74 24.45 -8.59
N ARG A 415 6.51 24.97 -8.51
CA ARG A 415 6.22 26.29 -7.95
C ARG A 415 5.30 26.19 -6.75
N CYS A 416 5.43 27.17 -5.88
CA CYS A 416 4.58 27.26 -4.72
C CYS A 416 3.15 27.61 -5.10
N GLU A 417 2.17 26.83 -4.64
CA GLU A 417 0.75 27.08 -4.90
C GLU A 417 0.26 28.42 -4.34
N GLY A 418 0.91 28.95 -3.30
CA GLY A 418 0.52 30.22 -2.68
C GLY A 418 1.23 31.46 -3.24
N CYS A 419 2.51 31.36 -3.61
CA CYS A 419 3.31 32.54 -4.01
C CYS A 419 4.07 32.38 -5.33
N GLU A 420 3.86 31.27 -6.05
CA GLU A 420 4.44 30.94 -7.36
C GLU A 420 5.98 30.89 -7.43
N GLU A 421 6.68 31.10 -6.32
CA GLU A 421 8.14 30.97 -6.23
C GLU A 421 8.59 29.50 -6.29
N PRO A 422 9.81 29.21 -6.77
CA PRO A 422 10.33 27.83 -6.80
C PRO A 422 10.28 27.15 -5.43
N VAL A 423 9.88 25.88 -5.42
CA VAL A 423 9.90 25.05 -4.20
C VAL A 423 11.20 24.27 -4.10
N GLN A 424 11.52 23.86 -2.87
CA GLN A 424 12.64 22.97 -2.58
C GLN A 424 12.11 21.65 -2.04
N VAL A 425 12.77 20.57 -2.44
CA VAL A 425 12.56 19.24 -1.88
C VAL A 425 13.68 18.87 -0.94
N ALA A 426 13.35 18.12 0.11
CA ALA A 426 14.32 17.59 1.06
C ALA A 426 13.88 16.21 1.53
N TYR A 427 14.85 15.40 1.96
CA TYR A 427 14.59 14.15 2.66
C TYR A 427 15.40 14.11 3.95
N GLU A 428 14.70 14.08 5.08
CA GLU A 428 15.28 14.06 6.41
C GLU A 428 14.35 13.27 7.36
N ASP A 429 14.92 12.58 8.34
CA ASP A 429 14.17 11.82 9.36
C ASP A 429 13.14 10.81 8.82
N GLY A 430 13.39 10.25 7.63
CA GLY A 430 12.47 9.34 6.97
C GLY A 430 11.25 9.99 6.33
N ARG A 431 11.31 11.30 6.07
CA ARG A 431 10.22 12.06 5.47
C ARG A 431 10.72 12.82 4.26
N PHE A 432 9.93 12.75 3.20
CA PHE A 432 10.02 13.61 2.03
C PHE A 432 9.26 14.91 2.32
N PHE A 433 9.88 16.03 1.95
CA PHE A 433 9.32 17.36 2.12
C PHE A 433 9.31 18.12 0.80
N VAL A 434 8.25 18.89 0.56
CA VAL A 434 8.21 19.98 -0.43
C VAL A 434 7.90 21.26 0.32
N ARG A 435 8.82 22.22 0.29
CA ARG A 435 8.73 23.48 1.06
C ARG A 435 9.01 24.67 0.15
N CYS A 436 8.29 25.76 0.36
CA CYS A 436 8.63 27.04 -0.26
C CYS A 436 9.58 27.82 0.67
N PRO A 437 10.80 28.18 0.24
CA PRO A 437 11.70 28.97 1.09
C PRO A 437 11.26 30.44 1.23
N THR A 438 10.34 30.92 0.39
CA THR A 438 9.90 32.33 0.38
C THR A 438 8.77 32.61 1.36
N CYS A 439 7.71 31.78 1.33
CA CYS A 439 6.55 31.93 2.21
C CYS A 439 6.53 30.89 3.35
N GLU A 440 7.57 30.05 3.45
CA GLU A 440 7.77 29.03 4.50
C GLU A 440 6.68 27.94 4.58
N VAL A 441 5.76 27.91 3.61
CA VAL A 441 4.72 26.86 3.53
C VAL A 441 5.34 25.51 3.25
N THR A 442 4.84 24.47 3.93
CA THR A 442 5.19 23.07 3.65
C THR A 442 4.05 22.46 2.86
N GLN A 443 4.18 22.32 1.54
CA GLN A 443 3.13 21.76 0.71
C GLN A 443 2.99 20.24 0.90
N ILE A 444 4.11 19.55 1.12
CA ILE A 444 4.11 18.10 1.30
C ILE A 444 5.04 17.75 2.46
N ARG A 445 4.55 16.88 3.33
CA ARG A 445 5.33 16.15 4.33
C ARG A 445 4.83 14.72 4.35
N TYR A 446 5.64 13.78 3.87
CA TYR A 446 5.20 12.39 3.72
C TYR A 446 6.27 11.39 4.17
N PRO A 447 5.94 10.32 4.91
CA PRO A 447 6.92 9.28 5.20
C PRO A 447 7.32 8.55 3.91
N LEU A 448 8.62 8.39 3.71
CA LEU A 448 9.13 7.66 2.56
C LEU A 448 10.22 6.68 3.03
N SER A 449 10.21 5.49 2.45
CA SER A 449 11.20 4.46 2.75
C SER A 449 12.59 4.93 2.29
N PRO A 450 13.68 4.65 3.04
CA PRO A 450 15.03 5.00 2.59
C PRO A 450 15.44 4.30 1.28
N ASN A 451 14.82 3.17 0.92
CA ASN A 451 15.07 2.50 -0.36
C ASN A 451 14.58 3.28 -1.58
N ALA A 452 13.65 4.22 -1.40
CA ALA A 452 13.17 5.09 -2.45
C ALA A 452 14.10 6.30 -2.68
N VAL A 453 15.21 6.39 -1.93
CA VAL A 453 16.07 7.58 -1.90
C VAL A 453 17.43 7.25 -2.48
N ASP A 454 17.69 7.78 -3.68
CA ASP A 454 19.04 8.01 -4.18
C ASP A 454 19.41 9.49 -3.94
N PRO A 455 20.31 9.82 -2.99
CA PRO A 455 20.67 11.21 -2.72
C PRO A 455 21.34 11.94 -3.90
N THR A 456 21.74 11.21 -4.94
CA THR A 456 22.35 11.78 -6.14
C THR A 456 21.37 12.03 -7.27
N ASP A 457 20.12 11.54 -7.15
CA ASP A 457 19.06 11.67 -8.13
C ASP A 457 17.79 12.28 -7.48
N VAL A 458 17.76 13.61 -7.40
CA VAL A 458 16.66 14.36 -6.79
C VAL A 458 15.37 14.24 -7.62
N ASP A 459 15.47 14.21 -8.94
CA ASP A 459 14.29 14.05 -9.82
C ASP A 459 13.67 12.66 -9.66
N GLY A 460 14.51 11.61 -9.58
CA GLY A 460 14.06 10.25 -9.24
C GLY A 460 13.38 10.17 -7.88
N LEU A 461 13.93 10.84 -6.86
CA LEU A 461 13.31 10.95 -5.53
C LEU A 461 11.92 11.60 -5.61
N VAL A 462 11.76 12.72 -6.33
CA VAL A 462 10.46 13.38 -6.51
C VAL A 462 9.46 12.43 -7.17
N SER A 463 9.86 11.78 -8.26
CA SER A 463 9.01 10.84 -8.99
C SER A 463 8.50 9.70 -8.10
N VAL A 464 9.40 9.04 -7.36
CA VAL A 464 9.02 7.93 -6.47
C VAL A 464 8.21 8.42 -5.27
N ALA A 465 8.53 9.58 -4.71
CA ALA A 465 7.78 10.16 -3.59
C ALA A 465 6.35 10.50 -4.00
N MET A 466 6.16 11.19 -5.12
CA MET A 466 4.83 11.53 -5.64
C MET A 466 4.04 10.26 -5.99
N THR A 467 4.66 9.31 -6.69
CA THR A 467 4.03 8.02 -6.99
C THR A 467 3.56 7.33 -5.71
N LYS A 468 4.40 7.27 -4.67
CA LYS A 468 4.03 6.64 -3.39
C LYS A 468 2.91 7.37 -2.66
N ILE A 469 2.92 8.71 -2.64
CA ILE A 469 1.87 9.53 -2.04
C ILE A 469 0.52 9.22 -2.68
N HIS A 470 0.49 9.17 -4.02
CA HIS A 470 -0.72 8.92 -4.79
C HIS A 470 -1.22 7.48 -4.68
N LEU A 471 -0.32 6.49 -4.66
CA LEU A 471 -0.69 5.08 -4.42
C LEU A 471 -1.31 4.90 -3.03
N ASP A 472 -0.73 5.53 -2.01
CA ASP A 472 -1.23 5.47 -0.65
C ASP A 472 -2.57 6.19 -0.50
N LEU A 473 -2.69 7.38 -1.12
CA LEU A 473 -3.95 8.12 -1.14
C LEU A 473 -5.05 7.30 -1.84
N ARG A 474 -4.75 6.69 -3.00
CA ARG A 474 -5.71 5.83 -3.69
C ARG A 474 -6.14 4.65 -2.83
N SER A 475 -5.19 3.97 -2.16
CA SER A 475 -5.53 2.88 -1.23
C SER A 475 -6.48 3.34 -0.12
N MET A 476 -6.25 4.54 0.44
CA MET A 476 -7.11 5.10 1.48
C MET A 476 -8.48 5.50 0.95
N LEU A 477 -8.56 6.06 -0.26
CA LEU A 477 -9.83 6.32 -0.95
C LEU A 477 -10.58 5.01 -1.23
N ASP A 478 -9.88 3.93 -1.58
CA ASP A 478 -10.49 2.58 -1.73
C ASP A 478 -10.87 1.95 -0.37
N GLY A 479 -10.62 2.63 0.76
CA GLY A 479 -11.07 2.26 2.10
C GLY A 479 -10.10 1.43 2.92
N LEU A 480 -8.85 1.28 2.47
CA LEU A 480 -7.82 0.49 3.16
C LEU A 480 -6.59 1.31 3.50
N CYS A 481 -6.07 1.11 4.70
CA CYS A 481 -4.82 1.72 5.12
C CYS A 481 -3.63 1.07 4.38
N PRO A 482 -2.73 1.84 3.74
CA PRO A 482 -1.59 1.29 3.01
C PRO A 482 -0.53 0.61 3.90
N TYR A 483 -0.68 0.68 5.24
CA TYR A 483 0.31 0.15 6.19
C TYR A 483 -0.16 -1.03 7.01
N CYS A 484 -1.42 -1.03 7.42
CA CYS A 484 -2.00 -2.14 8.18
C CYS A 484 -3.15 -2.85 7.45
N SER A 485 -3.53 -2.37 6.26
CA SER A 485 -4.73 -2.81 5.53
C SER A 485 -6.03 -2.66 6.33
N GLY A 486 -6.04 -1.97 7.47
CA GLY A 486 -7.23 -1.72 8.26
C GLY A 486 -8.18 -0.74 7.58
N ALA A 487 -9.47 -0.82 7.92
CA ALA A 487 -10.51 0.03 7.35
C ALA A 487 -10.23 1.53 7.58
N VAL A 488 -10.45 2.32 6.53
CA VAL A 488 -10.33 3.79 6.54
C VAL A 488 -11.71 4.41 6.61
N HIS A 489 -11.88 5.34 7.55
CA HIS A 489 -13.03 6.23 7.63
C HIS A 489 -12.80 7.44 6.72
N HIS A 490 -13.83 7.81 5.95
CA HIS A 490 -13.88 8.98 5.09
C HIS A 490 -14.79 10.03 5.72
N ASP A 491 -14.34 11.28 5.74
CA ASP A 491 -15.14 12.43 6.14
C ASP A 491 -14.73 13.66 5.33
N VAL A 492 -15.56 14.70 5.36
CA VAL A 492 -15.30 15.98 4.68
C VAL A 492 -15.41 17.12 5.68
N SER A 493 -14.41 18.01 5.69
CA SER A 493 -14.36 19.15 6.58
C SER A 493 -14.00 20.44 5.84
N THR A 494 -14.64 21.54 6.23
CA THR A 494 -14.31 22.91 5.81
C THR A 494 -13.58 23.69 6.92
N ALA A 495 -13.49 23.10 8.12
CA ALA A 495 -13.02 23.77 9.34
C ALA A 495 -11.55 23.47 9.69
N ASP A 496 -11.03 22.34 9.24
CA ASP A 496 -9.66 21.91 9.52
C ASP A 496 -8.80 22.11 8.27
N ARG A 497 -7.77 22.96 8.39
CA ARG A 497 -6.93 23.43 7.26
C ARG A 497 -5.60 22.67 7.14
N GLY A 498 -5.45 21.58 7.90
CA GLY A 498 -4.21 20.82 7.98
C GLY A 498 -3.08 21.61 8.65
N ASP A 499 -2.02 20.90 9.06
CA ASP A 499 -0.85 21.51 9.74
C ASP A 499 0.19 22.11 8.77
N LEU A 500 -0.15 22.15 7.48
CA LEU A 500 0.74 22.49 6.37
C LEU A 500 0.73 23.98 6.00
N GLY A 501 -0.11 24.80 6.66
CA GLY A 501 -0.24 26.24 6.37
C GLY A 501 -0.92 26.53 5.03
N LEU A 502 -1.70 25.58 4.51
CA LEU A 502 -2.47 25.69 3.26
C LEU A 502 -3.87 26.29 3.55
N ASP A 503 -3.89 27.43 4.24
CA ASP A 503 -5.08 28.01 4.87
C ASP A 503 -6.15 28.54 3.90
N GLU A 504 -6.06 28.31 2.59
CA GLU A 504 -6.95 28.93 1.59
C GLU A 504 -7.84 27.93 0.82
N ARG A 505 -7.89 26.66 1.23
CA ARG A 505 -8.76 25.65 0.58
C ARG A 505 -10.17 25.63 1.18
N ASP A 506 -11.16 25.33 0.33
CA ASP A 506 -12.58 25.34 0.70
C ASP A 506 -13.02 24.07 1.44
N ALA A 507 -12.47 22.90 1.10
CA ALA A 507 -12.82 21.63 1.72
C ALA A 507 -11.65 20.62 1.69
N PHE A 508 -11.56 19.81 2.74
CA PHE A 508 -10.57 18.75 2.91
C PHE A 508 -11.25 17.39 3.10
N ALA A 509 -10.66 16.37 2.50
CA ALA A 509 -10.99 14.98 2.77
C ALA A 509 -10.24 14.53 4.03
N HIS A 510 -10.94 13.91 4.98
CA HIS A 510 -10.35 13.33 6.19
C HIS A 510 -10.35 11.82 6.09
N LEU A 511 -9.18 11.25 5.86
CA LEU A 511 -8.99 9.81 5.73
C LEU A 511 -8.29 9.29 6.97
N THR A 512 -8.95 8.48 7.79
CA THR A 512 -8.36 7.96 9.05
C THR A 512 -8.52 6.45 9.18
N CYS A 513 -7.42 5.75 9.44
CA CYS A 513 -7.44 4.32 9.70
C CYS A 513 -7.98 4.00 11.10
N SER A 514 -8.98 3.13 11.15
CA SER A 514 -9.64 2.70 12.40
C SER A 514 -8.75 1.81 13.28
N THR A 515 -7.72 1.17 12.71
CA THR A 515 -6.85 0.22 13.42
C THR A 515 -5.61 0.91 13.99
N CYS A 516 -4.83 1.61 13.16
CA CYS A 516 -3.54 2.17 13.56
C CYS A 516 -3.51 3.70 13.65
N GLY A 517 -4.64 4.38 13.39
CA GLY A 517 -4.69 5.84 13.42
C GLY A 517 -3.88 6.55 12.33
N TRP A 518 -3.35 5.83 11.32
CA TRP A 518 -2.75 6.47 10.15
C TRP A 518 -3.78 7.36 9.45
N PHE A 519 -3.38 8.53 9.00
CA PHE A 519 -4.28 9.51 8.42
C PHE A 519 -3.69 10.19 7.18
N ASN A 520 -4.57 10.81 6.39
CA ASN A 520 -4.22 11.72 5.31
C ASN A 520 -5.34 12.76 5.15
N HIS A 521 -4.98 14.03 4.97
CA HIS A 521 -5.92 15.15 4.84
C HIS A 521 -5.73 15.92 3.52
N PRO A 522 -5.92 15.29 2.36
CA PRO A 522 -5.76 16.00 1.11
C PRO A 522 -6.92 16.98 0.90
N ALA A 523 -6.65 18.05 0.17
CA ALA A 523 -7.72 18.91 -0.35
C ALA A 523 -8.66 18.09 -1.26
N VAL A 524 -9.96 18.39 -1.26
CA VAL A 524 -10.98 17.55 -1.92
C VAL A 524 -10.75 17.41 -3.44
N GLU A 525 -10.13 18.38 -4.08
CA GLU A 525 -9.71 18.29 -5.49
C GLU A 525 -8.84 17.06 -5.78
N MET A 526 -8.04 16.59 -4.82
CA MET A 526 -7.21 15.38 -5.00
C MET A 526 -8.06 14.12 -5.19
N VAL A 527 -9.28 14.09 -4.65
CA VAL A 527 -10.23 12.99 -4.89
C VAL A 527 -10.65 12.97 -6.35
N ALA A 528 -10.91 14.14 -6.95
CA ALA A 528 -11.21 14.25 -8.37
C ALA A 528 -10.01 13.88 -9.24
N PHE A 529 -8.79 14.24 -8.85
CA PHE A 529 -7.57 13.83 -9.56
C PHE A 529 -7.40 12.31 -9.62
N HIS A 530 -7.76 11.60 -8.55
CA HIS A 530 -7.71 10.14 -8.52
C HIS A 530 -8.86 9.42 -9.25
N HIS A 531 -9.80 10.16 -9.83
CA HIS A 531 -10.87 9.60 -10.64
C HIS A 531 -10.38 9.28 -12.06
N HIS A 532 -10.77 8.13 -12.60
CA HIS A 532 -10.32 7.64 -13.92
C HIS A 532 -10.63 8.60 -15.07
N ALA A 533 -11.69 9.39 -14.97
CA ALA A 533 -12.02 10.39 -15.99
C ALA A 533 -10.96 11.50 -16.10
N THR A 534 -10.27 11.82 -14.99
CA THR A 534 -9.21 12.82 -14.98
C THR A 534 -7.98 12.30 -15.70
N GLU A 535 -7.56 11.06 -15.44
CA GLU A 535 -6.45 10.46 -16.19
C GLU A 535 -6.73 10.44 -17.70
N GLN A 536 -7.93 10.01 -18.11
CA GLN A 536 -8.31 10.00 -19.52
C GLN A 536 -8.28 11.42 -20.12
N PHE A 537 -8.80 12.42 -19.39
CA PHE A 537 -8.85 13.81 -19.84
C PHE A 537 -7.46 14.42 -20.09
N TYR A 538 -6.48 14.11 -19.24
CA TYR A 538 -5.09 14.55 -19.40
C TYR A 538 -4.39 13.79 -20.53
N GLU A 539 -4.58 12.47 -20.61
CA GLU A 539 -3.96 11.63 -21.64
C GLU A 539 -4.42 12.04 -23.05
N GLU A 540 -5.72 12.28 -23.26
CA GLU A 540 -6.29 12.74 -24.53
C GLU A 540 -5.71 14.09 -25.00
N ARG A 541 -5.12 14.87 -24.08
CA ARG A 541 -4.43 16.15 -24.33
C ARG A 541 -2.91 16.05 -24.37
N GLY A 542 -2.37 14.83 -24.34
CA GLY A 542 -0.93 14.57 -24.37
C GLY A 542 -0.18 15.11 -23.16
N ARG A 543 -0.85 15.22 -22.00
CA ARG A 543 -0.20 15.54 -20.72
C ARG A 543 0.09 14.25 -19.96
N PRO A 544 1.26 14.13 -19.29
CA PRO A 544 1.51 13.01 -18.41
C PRO A 544 0.48 13.01 -17.27
N GLY A 545 0.21 11.83 -16.71
CA GLY A 545 -0.59 11.72 -15.49
C GLY A 545 0.05 12.53 -14.34
N HIS A 546 -0.80 13.10 -13.48
CA HIS A 546 -0.43 13.99 -12.37
C HIS A 546 0.38 13.33 -11.23
N TYR A 547 0.83 12.08 -11.41
CA TYR A 547 1.43 11.23 -10.38
C TYR A 547 2.93 11.46 -10.13
N THR A 548 3.62 12.18 -11.01
CA THR A 548 5.10 12.26 -11.00
C THR A 548 5.66 13.61 -10.56
N ARG A 549 4.80 14.61 -10.31
CA ARG A 549 5.22 15.98 -9.99
C ARG A 549 4.34 16.61 -8.91
N PRO A 550 4.88 17.52 -8.07
CA PRO A 550 4.10 18.20 -7.03
C PRO A 550 2.94 19.07 -7.56
N ASN A 551 3.15 19.81 -8.64
CA ASN A 551 2.10 20.64 -9.24
C ASN A 551 1.35 19.88 -10.34
N VAL A 552 0.04 20.11 -10.43
CA VAL A 552 -0.80 19.61 -11.50
C VAL A 552 -0.99 20.70 -12.56
N ASP A 553 -1.00 20.33 -13.85
CA ASP A 553 -1.28 21.25 -14.95
C ASP A 553 -2.77 21.63 -14.99
N GLY A 554 -3.10 22.87 -15.34
CA GLY A 554 -4.47 23.33 -15.53
C GLY A 554 -4.95 24.33 -14.46
N GLU A 555 -6.05 25.02 -14.75
CA GLU A 555 -6.70 25.93 -13.80
C GLU A 555 -7.73 25.14 -12.98
N LEU A 556 -7.59 25.18 -11.65
CA LEU A 556 -8.43 24.45 -10.71
C LEU A 556 -9.41 25.40 -10.00
N GLU A 557 -10.69 25.07 -10.02
CA GLU A 557 -11.72 25.73 -9.22
C GLU A 557 -12.45 24.70 -8.36
N VAL A 558 -12.64 25.00 -7.09
CA VAL A 558 -13.41 24.19 -6.15
C VAL A 558 -14.59 25.02 -5.65
N THR A 559 -15.77 24.42 -5.52
CA THR A 559 -16.95 25.09 -4.99
C THR A 559 -17.78 24.11 -4.17
N VAL A 560 -18.01 24.44 -2.90
CA VAL A 560 -18.94 23.70 -2.03
C VAL A 560 -20.38 24.12 -2.37
N GLU A 561 -21.13 23.28 -3.09
CA GLU A 561 -22.53 23.54 -3.47
C GLU A 561 -23.49 23.29 -2.29
N SER A 562 -23.20 22.28 -1.47
CA SER A 562 -23.97 21.90 -0.29
C SER A 562 -23.11 21.11 0.71
N GLU A 563 -23.40 21.23 2.00
CA GLU A 563 -22.76 20.44 3.08
C GLU A 563 -23.67 19.31 3.61
N ASP A 564 -24.98 19.36 3.33
CA ASP A 564 -25.96 18.36 3.77
C ASP A 564 -27.03 18.11 2.68
N PRO A 565 -26.85 17.07 1.84
CA PRO A 565 -25.65 16.24 1.74
C PRO A 565 -24.49 17.00 1.09
N TRP A 566 -23.25 16.61 1.42
CA TRP A 566 -22.05 17.12 0.74
C TRP A 566 -22.17 16.99 -0.78
N ARG A 567 -21.98 18.11 -1.47
CA ARG A 567 -21.80 18.21 -2.93
C ARG A 567 -20.73 19.25 -3.20
N ILE A 568 -19.58 18.79 -3.65
CA ILE A 568 -18.42 19.64 -3.92
C ILE A 568 -18.11 19.55 -5.41
N GLU A 569 -18.25 20.66 -6.10
CA GLU A 569 -17.87 20.78 -7.50
C GLU A 569 -16.36 21.04 -7.61
N VAL A 570 -15.68 20.26 -8.43
CA VAL A 570 -14.27 20.46 -8.78
C VAL A 570 -14.18 20.62 -10.29
N ARG A 571 -13.61 21.72 -10.76
CA ARG A 571 -13.40 22.00 -12.18
C ARG A 571 -11.93 22.12 -12.49
N VAL A 572 -11.49 21.43 -13.53
CA VAL A 572 -10.13 21.50 -14.05
C VAL A 572 -10.19 21.93 -15.50
N THR A 573 -9.70 23.13 -15.80
CA THR A 573 -9.63 23.68 -17.15
C THR A 573 -8.24 23.43 -17.73
N LEU A 574 -8.18 22.72 -18.85
CA LEU A 574 -6.95 22.37 -19.54
C LEU A 574 -7.13 22.53 -21.05
N ASP A 575 -6.25 23.31 -21.67
CA ASP A 575 -6.26 23.60 -23.11
C ASP A 575 -7.60 24.15 -23.65
N GLY A 576 -8.40 24.79 -22.79
CA GLY A 576 -9.68 25.43 -23.12
C GLY A 576 -10.92 24.62 -22.75
N ASP A 577 -10.77 23.30 -22.54
CA ASP A 577 -11.87 22.43 -22.11
C ASP A 577 -11.87 22.28 -20.59
N THR A 578 -13.04 22.09 -19.98
CA THR A 578 -13.20 21.99 -18.53
C THR A 578 -13.73 20.63 -18.12
N LEU A 579 -12.97 19.85 -17.35
CA LEU A 579 -13.48 18.66 -16.67
C LEU A 579 -14.09 19.05 -15.33
N ARG A 580 -15.40 18.86 -15.20
CA ARG A 580 -16.19 19.05 -13.99
C ARG A 580 -16.38 17.70 -13.28
N HIS A 581 -16.20 17.67 -11.96
CA HIS A 581 -16.57 16.59 -11.06
C HIS A 581 -17.52 17.11 -9.98
N VAL A 582 -18.38 16.23 -9.47
CA VAL A 582 -19.09 16.43 -8.20
C VAL A 582 -18.69 15.31 -7.25
N VAL A 583 -18.11 15.68 -6.12
CA VAL A 583 -17.71 14.77 -5.04
C VAL A 583 -18.76 14.80 -3.93
N ASP A 584 -19.16 13.62 -3.43
CA ASP A 584 -20.10 13.48 -2.29
C ASP A 584 -19.37 13.33 -0.94
N GLY A 585 -20.14 13.19 0.15
CA GLY A 585 -19.60 13.07 1.51
C GLY A 585 -18.85 11.76 1.79
N ASP A 586 -19.03 10.73 0.95
CA ASP A 586 -18.29 9.47 1.01
C ASP A 586 -16.97 9.54 0.21
N LEU A 587 -16.63 10.76 -0.27
CA LEU A 587 -15.51 11.03 -1.16
C LEU A 587 -15.59 10.23 -2.48
N ASP A 588 -16.80 9.96 -2.96
CA ASP A 588 -17.04 9.41 -4.29
C ASP A 588 -17.26 10.55 -5.30
N VAL A 589 -16.68 10.41 -6.49
CA VAL A 589 -17.12 11.20 -7.65
C VAL A 589 -18.47 10.66 -8.11
N VAL A 590 -19.53 11.42 -7.87
CA VAL A 590 -20.91 11.04 -8.18
C VAL A 590 -21.40 11.56 -9.52
N GLU A 591 -20.77 12.60 -10.06
CA GLU A 591 -21.03 13.13 -11.40
C GLU A 591 -19.70 13.60 -11.98
N TRP A 592 -19.50 13.45 -13.27
CA TRP A 592 -18.38 14.08 -13.96
C TRP A 592 -18.74 14.38 -15.41
N GLU A 593 -18.22 15.49 -15.94
CA GLU A 593 -18.36 15.87 -17.34
C GLU A 593 -17.26 16.83 -17.83
N VAL A 594 -16.63 16.57 -18.97
CA VAL A 594 -15.96 17.56 -19.82
C VAL A 594 -17.01 18.46 -20.48
N VAL A 595 -16.85 19.76 -20.29
CA VAL A 595 -17.62 20.88 -20.83
C VAL A 595 -16.68 21.69 -21.73
N ASP A 596 -17.15 22.08 -22.91
CA ASP A 596 -16.42 22.91 -23.88
C ASP A 596 -16.45 24.41 -23.52
#